data_AF-A0A1G2MMA3-F1
#
_entry.id   AF-A0A1G2MMA3-F1
#
_cell.length_a   1.000
_cell.length_b   1.000
_cell.length_c   1.000
_cell.angle_alpha   90.00
_cell.angle_beta   90.00
_cell.angle_gamma   90.00
#
_symmetry.space_group_name_H-M   'P 1'
#
loop_
_entity.id
_entity.type
_entity.pdbx_description
1 polymer ?
#
loop_
_entity_poly.entity_id
_entity_poly.type
_entity_poly.pdbx_seq_one_letter_code
_entity_poly.pdbx_strand_id
1 'polypeptide(L)'
;METQEAVTQIATNWNSIAAGLAIGLGAMGPGLGIGILAGKAMEAIGRNPEAAPKIQTAMILAIAFAEAIAIYALVVALIIKFV
;
A
#
# COMPACT_ATOMS: atom_id res chain seq x y z
N MET A 1 -14.41 36.43 -10.73
CA MET A 1 -14.82 35.46 -9.69
C MET A 1 -15.08 34.10 -10.32
N GLU A 2 -15.94 33.99 -11.34
CA GLU A 2 -16.25 32.73 -12.05
C GLU A 2 -15.03 32.03 -12.71
N THR A 3 -14.07 32.80 -13.24
CA THR A 3 -12.83 32.25 -13.83
C THR A 3 -11.88 31.62 -12.80
N GLN A 4 -11.86 32.11 -11.57
CA GLN A 4 -10.96 31.60 -10.51
C GLN A 4 -11.50 30.27 -9.92
N GLU A 5 -12.82 30.16 -9.81
CA GLU A 5 -13.50 28.93 -9.36
C GLU A 5 -13.30 27.79 -10.37
N ALA A 6 -13.45 28.07 -11.67
CA ALA A 6 -13.22 27.09 -12.72
C ALA A 6 -11.78 26.54 -12.72
N VAL A 7 -10.78 27.40 -12.52
CA VAL A 7 -9.36 26.98 -12.42
C VAL A 7 -9.12 26.11 -11.19
N THR A 8 -9.71 26.47 -10.05
CA THR A 8 -9.59 25.72 -8.79
C THR A 8 -10.24 24.33 -8.90
N GLN A 9 -11.39 24.25 -9.58
CA GLN A 9 -12.09 22.99 -9.82
C GLN A 9 -11.28 22.05 -10.73
N ILE A 10 -10.69 22.57 -11.80
CA ILE A 10 -9.83 21.79 -12.71
C ILE A 10 -8.60 21.26 -11.95
N ALA A 11 -7.93 22.09 -11.16
CA ALA A 11 -6.79 21.67 -10.35
C ALA A 11 -7.18 20.57 -9.34
N THR A 12 -8.33 20.71 -8.68
CA THR A 12 -8.84 19.71 -7.72
C THR A 12 -9.12 18.35 -8.39
N ASN A 13 -9.60 18.36 -9.63
CA ASN A 13 -9.85 17.14 -10.39
C ASN A 13 -8.54 16.41 -10.70
N TRP A 14 -7.51 17.13 -11.14
CA TRP A 14 -6.19 16.55 -11.42
C TRP A 14 -5.52 15.99 -10.16
N ASN A 15 -5.59 16.71 -9.03
CA ASN A 15 -5.06 16.23 -7.75
C ASN A 15 -5.74 14.92 -7.31
N SER A 16 -7.04 14.79 -7.56
CA SER A 16 -7.78 13.56 -7.21
C SER A 16 -7.31 12.36 -8.04
N ILE A 17 -7.05 12.56 -9.33
CA ILE A 17 -6.51 11.52 -10.21
C ILE A 17 -5.07 11.16 -9.80
N ALA A 18 -4.23 12.17 -9.56
CA ALA A 18 -2.83 11.97 -9.15
C ALA A 18 -2.74 11.22 -7.81
N ALA A 19 -3.57 11.59 -6.83
CA ALA A 19 -3.65 10.89 -5.55
C ALA A 19 -4.06 9.41 -5.71
N GLY A 20 -5.09 9.15 -6.54
CA GLY A 20 -5.53 7.78 -6.83
C GLY A 20 -4.45 6.93 -7.50
N LEU A 21 -3.70 7.51 -8.45
CA LEU A 21 -2.58 6.83 -9.11
C LEU A 21 -1.42 6.57 -8.16
N ALA A 22 -1.09 7.53 -7.28
CA ALA A 22 -0.01 7.39 -6.31
C ALA A 22 -0.21 6.19 -5.37
N ILE A 23 -1.39 6.07 -4.75
CA ILE A 23 -1.70 4.92 -3.90
C ILE A 23 -1.90 3.64 -4.70
N GLY A 24 -2.61 3.72 -5.83
CA GLY A 24 -2.93 2.56 -6.65
C GLY A 24 -1.68 1.83 -7.14
N LEU A 25 -0.72 2.57 -7.71
CA LEU A 25 0.55 2.01 -8.18
C LEU A 25 1.49 1.68 -7.01
N GLY A 26 1.55 2.54 -6.00
CA GLY A 26 2.43 2.36 -4.85
C GLY A 26 2.09 1.14 -3.98
N ALA A 27 0.81 0.73 -3.94
CA ALA A 27 0.37 -0.45 -3.20
C ALA A 27 0.58 -1.77 -3.95
N MET A 28 0.86 -1.76 -5.26
CA MET A 28 1.02 -2.99 -6.06
C MET A 28 2.20 -3.84 -5.58
N GLY A 29 3.35 -3.21 -5.35
CA GLY A 29 4.56 -3.90 -4.89
C GLY A 29 4.37 -4.59 -3.53
N PRO A 30 3.94 -3.86 -2.49
CA PRO A 30 3.61 -4.42 -1.18
C PRO A 30 2.54 -5.52 -1.25
N GLY A 31 1.43 -5.30 -1.99
CA GLY A 31 0.36 -6.29 -2.11
C GLY A 31 0.83 -7.61 -2.72
N LEU A 32 1.63 -7.55 -3.78
CA LEU A 32 2.23 -8.75 -4.39
C LEU A 32 3.24 -9.41 -3.45
N GLY A 33 4.11 -8.63 -2.81
CA GLY A 33 5.11 -9.12 -1.87
C GLY A 33 4.49 -9.86 -0.68
N ILE A 34 3.44 -9.28 -0.08
CA ILE A 34 2.69 -9.86 1.03
C ILE A 34 2.00 -11.15 0.60
N GLY A 35 1.35 -11.18 -0.57
CA GLY A 35 0.69 -12.38 -1.08
C GLY A 35 1.65 -13.56 -1.27
N ILE A 36 2.81 -13.32 -1.89
CA ILE A 36 3.85 -14.34 -2.08
C ILE A 36 4.40 -14.81 -0.73
N LEU A 37 4.71 -13.88 0.16
CA LEU A 37 5.29 -14.17 1.45
C LEU A 37 4.34 -15.00 2.33
N ALA A 38 3.06 -14.62 2.38
CA ALA A 38 2.03 -15.36 3.10
C ALA A 38 1.84 -16.77 2.52
N GLY A 39 1.80 -16.90 1.18
CA GLY A 39 1.72 -18.20 0.52
C GLY A 39 2.89 -19.12 0.89
N LYS A 40 4.12 -18.60 0.87
CA LYS A 40 5.32 -19.35 1.26
C LYS A 40 5.34 -19.73 2.73
N ALA A 41 4.84 -18.86 3.60
CA ALA A 41 4.69 -19.16 5.02
C ALA A 41 3.70 -20.31 5.25
N MET A 42 2.56 -20.31 4.54
CA MET A 42 1.58 -21.40 4.63
C MET A 42 2.13 -22.73 4.11
N GLU A 43 2.86 -22.72 3.00
CA GLU A 43 3.56 -23.92 2.50
C GLU A 43 4.55 -24.47 3.54
N ALA A 44 5.32 -23.61 4.19
CA ALA A 44 6.29 -24.01 5.20
C ALA A 44 5.61 -24.57 6.46
N ILE A 45 4.52 -23.94 6.92
CA ILE A 45 3.71 -24.41 8.05
C ILE A 45 3.07 -25.76 7.73
N GLY A 46 2.53 -25.95 6.52
CA GLY A 46 1.94 -27.21 6.09
C GLY A 46 2.94 -28.37 6.09
N ARG A 47 4.23 -28.09 5.83
CA ARG A 47 5.31 -29.10 5.89
C ARG A 47 5.78 -29.41 7.31
N ASN A 48 5.81 -28.40 8.19
CA ASN A 48 6.18 -28.58 9.59
C ASN A 48 5.27 -27.75 10.51
N PRO A 49 4.15 -28.32 10.97
CA PRO A 49 3.19 -27.62 11.83
C PRO A 49 3.79 -27.15 13.16
N GLU A 50 4.78 -27.87 13.72
CA GLU A 50 5.41 -27.51 14.99
C GLU A 50 6.24 -26.21 14.88
N ALA A 51 6.71 -25.87 13.69
CA ALA A 51 7.44 -24.63 13.43
C ALA A 51 6.53 -23.39 13.25
N ALA A 52 5.20 -23.57 13.24
CA ALA A 52 4.26 -22.51 12.91
C ALA A 52 4.42 -21.21 13.72
N PRO A 53 4.63 -21.23 15.05
CA PRO A 53 4.78 -19.99 15.83
C PRO A 53 5.97 -19.15 15.37
N LYS A 54 7.10 -19.80 15.03
CA LYS A 54 8.30 -19.10 14.54
C LYS A 54 8.09 -18.54 13.14
N ILE A 55 7.47 -19.32 12.25
CA ILE A 55 7.18 -18.90 10.87
C ILE A 55 6.21 -17.71 10.88
N GLN A 56 5.13 -17.77 11.67
CA GLN A 56 4.17 -16.67 11.78
C GLN A 56 4.81 -15.40 12.30
N THR A 57 5.69 -15.49 13.30
CA THR A 57 6.41 -14.32 13.83
C THR A 57 7.25 -13.64 12.75
N ALA A 58 8.07 -14.41 12.02
CA ALA A 58 8.87 -13.89 10.92
C ALA A 58 8.02 -13.34 9.77
N MET A 59 6.92 -14.03 9.45
CA MET A 59 5.96 -13.63 8.41
C MET A 59 5.35 -12.26 8.73
N ILE A 60 4.80 -12.08 9.94
CA ILE A 60 4.16 -10.83 10.36
C ILE A 60 5.16 -9.67 10.32
N LEU A 61 6.39 -9.88 10.79
CA LEU A 61 7.43 -8.85 10.75
C LEU A 61 7.74 -8.42 9.32
N ALA A 62 7.86 -9.37 8.40
CA ALA A 62 8.11 -9.07 6.99
C ALA A 62 6.92 -8.38 6.31
N ILE A 63 5.68 -8.78 6.64
CA ILE A 63 4.46 -8.09 6.20
C ILE A 63 4.46 -6.65 6.69
N ALA A 64 4.80 -6.40 7.96
CA ALA A 64 4.83 -5.06 8.52
C ALA A 64 5.82 -4.13 7.79
N PHE A 65 7.00 -4.65 7.41
CA PHE A 65 7.96 -3.88 6.61
C PHE A 65 7.47 -3.62 5.18
N ALA A 66 6.81 -4.60 4.55
CA ALA A 66 6.19 -4.39 3.23
C ALA A 66 5.07 -3.34 3.30
N GLU A 67 4.25 -3.39 4.35
CA GLU A 67 3.14 -2.46 4.56
C GLU A 67 3.62 -1.03 4.81
N ALA A 68 4.79 -0.84 5.42
CA ALA A 68 5.39 0.49 5.58
C ALA A 68 5.60 1.20 4.23
N ILE A 69 5.91 0.45 3.17
CA ILE A 69 6.07 0.99 1.81
C ILE A 69 4.70 1.41 1.24
N ALA A 70 3.66 0.61 1.46
CA ALA A 70 2.29 0.97 1.07
C ALA A 70 1.80 2.22 1.80
N ILE A 71 2.13 2.35 3.09
CA ILE A 71 1.82 3.52 3.90
C ILE A 71 2.53 4.77 3.36
N TYR A 72 3.78 4.68 2.90
CA TYR A 72 4.43 5.84 2.26
C TYR A 72 3.70 6.28 0.99
N ALA A 73 3.22 5.34 0.16
CA ALA A 73 2.39 5.68 -0.99
C ALA A 73 1.06 6.34 -0.57
N LEU A 74 0.44 5.85 0.51
CA LEU A 74 -0.78 6.44 1.07
C LEU A 74 -0.54 7.87 1.58
N VAL A 75 0.56 8.09 2.30
CA VAL A 75 0.94 9.42 2.80
C VAL A 75 1.12 10.40 1.65
N VAL A 76 1.82 10.01 0.58
CA VAL A 76 1.99 10.85 -0.61
C VAL A 76 0.64 11.14 -1.27
N ALA A 77 -0.23 10.15 -1.41
CA ALA A 77 -1.58 10.35 -1.97
C ALA A 77 -2.42 11.34 -1.14
N LEU A 78 -2.36 11.24 0.20
CA LEU A 78 -3.05 12.16 1.10
C LEU A 78 -2.48 13.58 1.00
N ILE A 79 -1.16 13.73 0.89
CA ILE A 79 -0.53 15.04 0.68
C ILE A 79 -1.03 15.64 -0.63
N ILE A 80 -1.01 14.92 -1.75
CA ILE A 80 -1.52 15.40 -3.05
C ILE A 80 -2.99 15.83 -2.97
N LYS A 81 -3.80 15.14 -2.16
CA LYS A 81 -5.23 15.40 -2.07
C LYS A 81 -5.59 16.59 -1.17
N PHE A 82 -4.83 16.81 -0.10
CA PHE A 82 -5.24 17.69 1.00
C PHE A 82 -4.28 18.86 1.29
N VAL A 83 -3.08 18.85 0.70
CA VAL A 83 -2.05 19.89 0.86
C VAL A 83 -1.82 20.56 -0.49
#